data_AF-A0A9X0CLJ6-F1
#
_entry.id   AF-A0A9X0CLJ6-F1
#
_cell.length_a   1.000
_cell.length_b   1.000
_cell.length_c   1.000
_cell.angle_alpha   90.00
_cell.angle_beta   90.00
_cell.angle_gamma   90.00
#
_symmetry.space_group_name_H-M   'P 1'
#
loop_
_entity.id
_entity.type
_entity.pdbx_description
1 polymer ?
#
loop_
_entity_poly.entity_id
_entity_poly.type
_entity_poly.pdbx_seq_one_letter_code
_entity_poly.pdbx_strand_id
1 'polypeptide(L)'
;MRDLGVVAVVTFDHNIVFQELESLKRTKQFVGYNDEILDLCFAGGDESHLAVATNSSQLRIYDMTSMNCQLLEGHTDIVFGSRDKQQWRHFGHWVKGQYSAHLADEKTE
;
A
#
# COMPACT_ATOMS: atom_id res chain seq x y z
N MET A 1 34.05 -2.72 6.36
CA MET A 1 32.98 -2.47 5.37
C MET A 1 31.71 -2.94 6.06
N ARG A 2 30.77 -2.04 6.38
CA ARG A 2 29.55 -2.43 7.12
C ARG A 2 28.64 -3.21 6.17
N ASP A 3 28.10 -4.32 6.65
CA ASP A 3 27.17 -5.16 5.90
C ASP A 3 26.01 -4.30 5.36
N LEU A 4 25.87 -4.32 4.04
CA LEU A 4 24.68 -3.81 3.36
C LEU A 4 23.55 -4.79 3.65
N GLY A 5 22.98 -4.73 4.86
CA GLY A 5 21.92 -5.62 5.33
C GLY A 5 20.57 -5.43 4.63
N VAL A 6 20.55 -4.90 3.41
CA VAL A 6 19.35 -4.64 2.62
C VAL A 6 19.56 -5.14 1.19
N VAL A 7 18.60 -5.91 0.71
CA VAL A 7 18.52 -6.33 -0.69
C VAL A 7 17.40 -5.57 -1.40
N ALA A 8 17.65 -5.15 -2.64
CA ALA A 8 16.64 -4.60 -3.52
C ALA A 8 16.22 -5.66 -4.55
N VAL A 9 14.92 -5.89 -4.67
CA VAL A 9 14.32 -6.84 -5.60
C VAL A 9 13.39 -6.09 -6.55
N VAL A 10 13.47 -6.43 -7.83
CA VAL A 10 12.55 -5.92 -8.84
C VAL A 10 11.58 -7.04 -9.21
N THR A 11 10.28 -6.78 -9.09
CA THR A 11 9.25 -7.77 -9.41
C THR A 11 8.92 -7.75 -10.90
N PHE A 12 8.23 -8.79 -11.37
CA PHE A 12 7.67 -8.84 -12.73
C PHE A 12 6.73 -7.64 -12.99
N ASP A 13 5.97 -7.23 -11.98
CA ASP A 13 5.06 -6.08 -12.04
C ASP A 13 5.76 -4.72 -11.89
N HIS A 14 7.07 -4.67 -12.16
CA HIS A 14 7.88 -3.45 -12.11
C HIS A 14 7.89 -2.72 -10.75
N ASN A 15 7.64 -3.43 -9.66
CA ASN A 15 7.79 -2.88 -8.32
C ASN A 15 9.23 -3.07 -7.84
N ILE A 16 9.74 -2.09 -7.09
CA ILE A 16 11.04 -2.17 -6.44
C ILE A 16 10.80 -2.33 -4.95
N VAL A 17 11.26 -3.44 -4.38
CA VAL A 17 11.05 -3.79 -2.97
C VAL A 17 12.41 -3.88 -2.28
N PHE A 18 12.56 -3.18 -1.17
CA PHE A 18 13.73 -3.24 -0.29
C PHE A 18 13.40 -4.11 0.91
N GLN A 19 14.26 -5.07 1.20
CA GLN A 19 14.10 -6.01 2.31
C GLN A 19 15.37 -6.07 3.14
N GLU A 20 15.21 -6.12 4.45
CA GLU A 20 16.31 -6.45 5.37
C GLU A 20 16.71 -7.92 5.19
N LEU A 21 18.01 -8.20 5.14
CA LEU A 21 18.51 -9.53 4.82
C LEU A 21 18.26 -10.54 5.96
N GLU A 22 18.31 -10.09 7.20
CA GLU A 22 18.17 -10.94 8.39
C GLU A 22 16.71 -11.28 8.69
N SER A 23 15.83 -10.27 8.63
CA SER A 23 14.41 -10.41 8.97
C SER A 23 13.54 -10.72 7.75
N LEU A 24 14.04 -10.49 6.53
CA LEU A 24 13.26 -10.44 5.29
C LEU A 24 12.09 -9.45 5.34
N LYS A 25 12.07 -8.55 6.33
CA LYS A 25 11.04 -7.54 6.47
C LYS A 25 11.20 -6.50 5.38
N ARG A 26 10.07 -6.11 4.79
CA ARG A 26 10.01 -5.06 3.78
C ARG A 26 10.20 -3.71 4.46
N THR A 27 11.25 -2.99 4.07
CA THR A 27 11.54 -1.65 4.61
C THR A 27 11.01 -0.54 3.73
N LYS A 28 10.99 -0.76 2.41
CA LYS A 28 10.45 0.19 1.44
C LYS A 28 9.96 -0.50 0.19
N GLN A 29 8.94 0.05 -0.43
CA GLN A 29 8.48 -0.38 -1.73
C GLN A 29 8.08 0.83 -2.58
N PHE A 30 8.62 0.85 -3.79
CA PHE A 30 8.18 1.74 -4.86
C PHE A 30 7.32 0.93 -5.82
N VAL A 31 6.09 1.40 -5.99
CA VAL A 31 5.15 0.79 -6.93
C VAL A 31 5.25 1.52 -8.26
N GLY A 32 5.70 0.78 -9.27
CA GLY A 32 5.74 1.22 -10.65
C GLY A 32 4.44 0.85 -11.38
N TYR A 33 4.31 1.33 -12.61
CA TYR A 33 3.29 0.85 -13.56
C TYR A 33 1.85 0.88 -13.01
N ASN A 34 1.34 2.09 -12.78
CA ASN A 34 -0.03 2.30 -12.28
C ASN A 34 -1.11 2.29 -13.36
N ASP A 35 -0.72 2.27 -14.64
CA ASP A 35 -1.59 2.52 -15.79
C ASP A 35 -2.53 3.71 -15.54
N GLU A 36 -3.85 3.51 -15.54
CA GLU A 36 -4.83 4.54 -15.21
C GLU A 36 -5.14 4.57 -13.70
N ILE A 37 -4.94 5.74 -13.08
CA ILE A 37 -5.44 6.02 -11.73
C ILE A 37 -6.93 6.38 -11.84
N LEU A 38 -7.78 5.60 -11.18
CA LEU A 38 -9.23 5.75 -11.25
C LEU A 38 -9.77 6.63 -10.13
N ASP A 39 -9.23 6.48 -8.91
CA ASP A 39 -9.66 7.27 -7.75
C ASP A 39 -8.56 7.39 -6.67
N LEU A 40 -8.70 8.41 -5.81
CA LEU A 40 -7.75 8.78 -4.77
C LEU A 40 -8.47 9.21 -3.49
N CYS A 41 -7.95 8.84 -2.34
CA CYS A 41 -8.44 9.39 -1.08
C CYS A 41 -7.43 9.36 0.06
N PHE A 42 -7.47 10.40 0.88
CA PHE A 42 -6.77 10.42 2.15
C PHE A 42 -7.37 9.45 3.16
N ALA A 43 -6.50 8.77 3.88
CA ALA A 43 -6.81 7.76 4.87
C ALA A 43 -5.89 7.92 6.10
N GLY A 44 -6.16 7.13 7.14
CA GLY A 44 -5.46 7.23 8.42
C GLY A 44 -5.93 8.38 9.31
N GLY A 45 -5.32 8.53 10.49
CA GLY A 45 -5.46 9.74 11.31
C GLY A 45 -4.71 10.89 10.65
N ASP A 46 -5.29 12.09 10.70
CA ASP A 46 -4.71 13.33 10.13
C ASP A 46 -4.27 13.20 8.66
N GLU A 47 -4.99 12.41 7.86
CA GLU A 47 -4.69 12.22 6.43
C GLU A 47 -3.27 11.70 6.15
N SER A 48 -2.70 10.95 7.11
CA SER A 48 -1.35 10.38 7.06
C SER A 48 -1.09 9.44 5.88
N HIS A 49 -2.13 8.92 5.24
CA HIS A 49 -2.01 7.97 4.13
C HIS A 49 -2.83 8.42 2.93
N LEU A 50 -2.40 8.01 1.74
CA LEU A 50 -3.14 8.17 0.50
C LEU A 50 -3.44 6.79 -0.10
N ALA A 51 -4.72 6.46 -0.18
CA ALA A 51 -5.21 5.30 -0.90
C ALA A 51 -5.41 5.65 -2.37
N VAL A 52 -4.89 4.81 -3.26
CA VAL A 52 -4.93 4.98 -4.71
C VAL A 52 -5.50 3.72 -5.34
N ALA A 53 -6.63 3.89 -6.03
CA ALA A 53 -7.24 2.87 -6.85
C ALA A 53 -6.80 3.06 -8.30
N THR A 54 -6.30 1.99 -8.93
CA THR A 54 -5.92 1.99 -10.34
C THR A 54 -6.79 1.01 -11.11
N ASN A 55 -6.59 0.92 -12.42
CA ASN A 55 -7.15 -0.14 -13.26
C ASN A 55 -6.50 -1.53 -12.98
N SER A 56 -6.47 -1.91 -11.70
CA SER A 56 -6.01 -3.19 -11.19
C SER A 56 -6.84 -3.57 -9.97
N SER A 57 -6.77 -4.84 -9.57
CA SER A 57 -7.41 -5.33 -8.35
C SER A 57 -6.66 -4.98 -7.06
N GLN A 58 -5.48 -4.37 -7.17
CA GLN A 58 -4.65 -4.01 -6.03
C GLN A 58 -4.85 -2.54 -5.64
N LEU A 59 -5.05 -2.29 -4.35
CA LEU A 59 -5.06 -0.93 -3.81
C LEU A 59 -3.65 -0.53 -3.38
N ARG A 60 -3.24 0.69 -3.70
CA ARG A 60 -1.95 1.23 -3.28
C ARG A 60 -2.17 2.19 -2.11
N ILE A 61 -1.49 1.94 -1.00
CA ILE A 61 -1.52 2.81 0.17
C ILE A 61 -0.15 3.46 0.31
N TYR A 62 -0.10 4.78 0.19
CA TYR A 62 1.12 5.56 0.40
C TYR A 62 1.11 6.19 1.79
N ASP A 63 2.20 6.04 2.52
CA ASP A 63 2.48 6.87 3.70
C ASP A 63 2.91 8.27 3.22
N MET A 64 2.23 9.32 3.67
CA MET A 64 2.43 10.69 3.17
C MET A 64 3.76 11.32 3.61
N THR A 65 4.46 10.74 4.59
CA THR A 65 5.73 11.28 5.09
C THR A 65 6.93 10.66 4.38
N SER A 66 6.93 9.32 4.30
CA SER A 66 8.03 8.51 3.76
C SER A 66 7.87 8.19 2.27
N MET A 67 6.65 8.38 1.74
CA MET A 67 6.20 7.93 0.43
C MET A 67 6.41 6.43 0.20
N ASN A 68 6.47 5.66 1.28
CA ASN A 68 6.48 4.20 1.21
C ASN A 68 5.12 3.72 0.73
N CYS A 69 5.10 2.74 -0.17
CA CYS A 69 3.86 2.22 -0.73
C CYS A 69 3.65 0.75 -0.35
N GLN A 70 2.45 0.43 0.12
CA GLN A 70 2.00 -0.94 0.32
C GLN A 70 0.92 -1.28 -0.69
N LEU A 71 0.99 -2.49 -1.24
CA LEU A 71 -0.06 -3.06 -2.09
C LEU A 71 -0.98 -3.91 -1.22
N LEU A 72 -2.26 -3.56 -1.19
CA LEU A 72 -3.29 -4.36 -0.55
C LEU A 72 -4.02 -5.19 -1.60
N GLU A 73 -4.01 -6.49 -1.38
CA GLU A 73 -4.72 -7.49 -2.17
C GLU A 73 -6.05 -7.85 -1.49
N GLY A 74 -7.00 -8.41 -2.25
CA GLY A 74 -8.28 -8.86 -1.71
C GLY A 74 -9.47 -8.63 -2.64
N HIS A 75 -9.33 -7.76 -3.63
CA HIS A 75 -10.32 -7.61 -4.69
C HIS A 75 -10.05 -8.61 -5.82
N THR A 76 -11.10 -9.17 -6.40
CA THR A 76 -11.00 -10.09 -7.54
C THR A 76 -11.06 -9.37 -8.88
N ASP A 77 -11.34 -8.06 -8.88
CA ASP A 77 -11.52 -7.23 -10.07
C ASP A 77 -11.14 -5.76 -9.76
N ILE A 78 -11.22 -4.88 -10.76
CA ILE A 78 -10.85 -3.46 -10.69
C ILE A 78 -11.51 -2.77 -9.49
N VAL A 79 -10.69 -2.06 -8.72
CA VAL A 79 -11.18 -1.26 -7.59
C VAL A 79 -11.85 0.01 -8.16
N PHE A 80 -13.16 -0.07 -8.37
CA PHE A 80 -13.94 1.07 -8.87
C PHE A 80 -14.54 1.88 -7.71
N GLY A 81 -14.11 3.14 -7.58
CA GLY A 81 -14.75 4.12 -6.70
C GLY A 81 -15.94 4.76 -7.41
N SER A 82 -17.17 4.40 -7.02
CA SER A 82 -18.31 5.24 -7.41
C SER A 82 -18.21 6.58 -6.68
N ARG A 83 -18.48 7.71 -7.37
CA ARG A 83 -18.43 9.09 -6.83
C ARG A 83 -19.34 9.33 -5.62
N ASP A 84 -20.12 8.34 -5.21
CA ASP A 84 -20.91 8.42 -4.00
C ASP A 84 -19.98 8.34 -2.77
N LYS A 85 -19.72 9.51 -2.16
CA LYS A 85 -18.92 9.67 -0.94
C LYS A 85 -19.34 8.72 0.18
N GLN A 86 -20.57 8.20 0.15
CA GLN A 86 -21.10 7.24 1.12
C GLN A 86 -20.42 5.86 1.03
N GLN A 87 -20.18 5.34 -0.19
CA GLN A 87 -19.51 4.04 -0.37
C GLN A 87 -18.01 4.16 -0.11
N TRP A 88 -17.38 5.23 -0.59
CA TRP A 88 -15.96 5.44 -0.31
C TRP A 88 -15.68 5.70 1.17
N ARG A 89 -16.60 6.29 1.94
CA ARG A 89 -16.47 6.37 3.41
C ARG A 89 -16.48 5.00 4.09
N HIS A 90 -17.32 4.08 3.63
CA HIS A 90 -17.30 2.69 4.11
C HIS A 90 -16.02 1.98 3.66
N PHE A 91 -15.51 2.28 2.46
CA PHE A 91 -14.22 1.80 1.98
C PHE A 91 -13.06 2.36 2.80
N GLY A 92 -13.04 3.65 3.13
CA GLY A 92 -12.06 4.24 4.03
C GLY A 92 -12.11 3.64 5.44
N HIS A 93 -13.29 3.25 5.92
CA HIS A 93 -13.45 2.49 7.16
C HIS A 93 -12.95 1.04 7.03
N TRP A 94 -13.16 0.39 5.87
CA TRP A 94 -12.63 -0.93 5.55
C TRP A 94 -11.10 -0.92 5.42
N VAL A 95 -10.52 0.07 4.72
CA VAL A 95 -9.07 0.32 4.65
C VAL A 95 -8.51 0.58 6.04
N LYS A 96 -9.19 1.37 6.89
CA LYS A 96 -8.79 1.51 8.31
C LYS A 96 -8.82 0.18 9.05
N GLY A 97 -9.80 -0.68 8.80
CA GLY A 97 -9.91 -2.01 9.40
C GLY A 97 -8.79 -2.97 8.97
N GLN A 98 -8.52 -3.06 7.66
CA GLN A 98 -7.45 -3.88 7.09
C GLN A 98 -6.06 -3.35 7.48
N TYR A 99 -5.85 -2.04 7.46
CA TYR A 99 -4.59 -1.42 7.85
C TYR A 99 -4.32 -1.54 9.36
N SER A 100 -5.34 -1.42 10.21
CA SER A 100 -5.17 -1.64 11.66
C SER A 100 -4.86 -3.10 11.98
N ALA A 101 -5.41 -4.06 11.22
CA ALA A 101 -5.04 -5.47 11.33
C ALA A 101 -3.60 -5.72 10.87
N HIS A 102 -3.20 -5.16 9.71
CA HIS A 102 -1.85 -5.29 9.18
C HIS A 102 -0.78 -4.66 10.10
N LEU A 103 -1.07 -3.49 10.70
CA LEU A 103 -0.20 -2.84 11.69
C LEU A 103 -0.17 -3.56 13.05
N ALA A 104 -1.21 -4.32 13.40
CA ALA A 104 -1.21 -5.17 14.58
C ALA A 104 -0.30 -6.38 14.37
N ASP A 105 -0.31 -6.96 13.16
CA ASP A 105 0.60 -8.05 12.80
C ASP A 105 2.07 -7.58 12.78
N GLU A 106 2.36 -6.35 12.32
CA GLU A 106 3.73 -5.80 12.36
C GLU A 106 4.27 -5.45 13.76
N LYS A 107 3.43 -5.44 14.80
CA LYS A 107 3.82 -5.14 16.19
C LYS A 107 3.87 -6.36 17.11
N THR A 108 3.58 -7.55 16.60
CA THR A 108 3.54 -8.78 17.40
C THR A 108 4.74 -9.70 17.15
N GLU A 109 5.78 -9.23 16.45
CA GLU A 109 7.06 -9.93 16.26
C GLU A 109 8.25 -9.07 16.68
#